data_AF-X1TFB4-F1
#
_entry.id   AF-X1TFB4-F1
#
_cell.length_a   1.000
_cell.length_b   1.000
_cell.length_c   1.000
_cell.angle_alpha   90.00
_cell.angle_beta   90.00
_cell.angle_gamma   90.00
#
_symmetry.space_group_name_H-M   'P 1'
#
loop_
_entity.id
_entity.type
_entity.pdbx_description
1 polymer ?
#
loop_
_entity_poly.entity_id
_entity_poly.type
_entity_poly.pdbx_seq_one_letter_code
_entity_poly.pdbx_strand_id
1 'polypeptide(L)'
;ITQVSNKIGSGEQSQKPLTTPSEIRKRKLKEETERGNSPEASPEASGEKPAPSPAAYLNFYIDSFKKAWGRKPNTREAAQLRDLEKKIYSAGGATAEQVHDAFKEAAFQNKLHISYVRAILLDRLGIARGPP
;
A
#
# COMPACT_ATOMS: atom_id res chain seq x y z
N ILE A 1 -6.50 54.07 37.38
CA ILE A 1 -5.85 53.13 36.43
C ILE A 1 -6.85 52.02 36.17
N THR A 2 -7.16 51.87 34.88
CA THR A 2 -8.27 51.15 34.25
C THR A 2 -8.29 49.67 34.60
N GLN A 3 -9.47 49.10 34.92
CA GLN A 3 -9.72 47.67 34.75
C GLN A 3 -10.90 47.45 33.82
N VAL A 4 -10.65 46.57 32.86
CA VAL A 4 -11.39 46.30 31.63
C VAL A 4 -12.52 45.32 31.90
N SER A 5 -13.71 45.65 31.39
CA SER A 5 -14.88 44.78 31.30
C SER A 5 -14.64 43.68 30.27
N ASN A 6 -14.67 42.42 30.68
CA ASN A 6 -14.79 41.28 29.77
C ASN A 6 -16.25 40.83 29.70
N LYS A 7 -16.97 41.35 28.70
CA LYS A 7 -18.17 40.71 28.14
C LYS A 7 -17.73 39.46 27.38
N ILE A 8 -18.26 38.28 27.72
CA ILE A 8 -18.20 37.11 26.84
C ILE A 8 -19.61 36.86 26.34
N GLY A 9 -19.74 36.97 25.02
CA GLY A 9 -21.00 36.96 24.29
C GLY A 9 -21.60 35.57 24.16
N SER A 10 -22.93 35.58 24.15
CA SER A 10 -23.83 34.58 23.60
C SER A 10 -23.57 34.39 22.11
N GLY A 11 -23.55 33.14 21.64
CA GLY A 11 -23.45 32.78 20.22
C GLY A 11 -23.78 31.30 20.01
N GLU A 12 -25.02 31.03 19.62
CA GLU A 12 -25.48 29.74 19.08
C GLU A 12 -24.65 29.29 17.87
N GLN A 13 -24.34 27.99 17.75
CA GLN A 13 -24.31 27.37 16.42
C GLN A 13 -24.51 25.83 16.43
N SER A 14 -25.74 25.45 16.11
CA SER A 14 -26.12 24.46 15.09
C SER A 14 -25.58 23.03 15.20
N GLN A 15 -26.49 22.13 15.59
CA GLN A 15 -26.44 20.69 15.38
C GLN A 15 -26.28 20.33 13.90
N LYS A 16 -25.39 19.38 13.61
CA LYS A 16 -25.46 18.57 12.38
C LYS A 16 -24.60 17.31 12.51
N PRO A 17 -25.22 16.11 12.55
CA PRO A 17 -24.60 14.92 11.98
C PRO A 17 -25.13 14.76 10.55
N LEU A 18 -24.30 15.16 9.57
CA LEU A 18 -24.51 14.85 8.17
C LEU A 18 -23.57 13.69 7.80
N THR A 19 -24.07 12.46 7.79
CA THR A 19 -23.39 11.37 7.08
C THR A 19 -24.41 10.35 6.61
N THR A 20 -24.85 10.50 5.36
CA THR A 20 -25.33 9.41 4.52
C THR A 20 -24.20 9.07 3.54
N PRO A 21 -23.91 7.78 3.35
CA PRO A 21 -23.59 7.28 2.02
C PRO A 21 -24.46 6.04 1.76
N SER A 22 -25.57 6.19 1.04
CA SER A 22 -25.65 5.94 -0.42
C SER A 22 -25.24 4.54 -0.83
N GLU A 23 -26.25 3.67 -0.89
CA GLU A 23 -26.60 2.82 -2.05
C GLU A 23 -25.43 2.38 -2.95
N ILE A 24 -24.88 1.20 -2.67
CA ILE A 24 -24.03 0.48 -3.63
C ILE A 24 -24.94 -0.01 -4.76
N ARG A 25 -25.09 0.83 -5.78
CA ARG A 25 -25.69 0.45 -7.07
C ARG A 25 -24.81 -0.57 -7.78
N LYS A 26 -25.39 -1.75 -7.97
CA LYS A 26 -25.04 -2.73 -9.01
C LYS A 26 -25.02 -2.08 -10.39
N ARG A 27 -24.00 -2.37 -11.21
CA ARG A 27 -24.03 -2.61 -12.67
C ARG A 27 -22.57 -2.93 -13.13
N LYS A 28 -22.22 -4.17 -13.49
CA LYS A 28 -22.43 -4.92 -14.76
C LYS A 28 -21.36 -4.61 -15.84
N LEU A 29 -21.02 -5.66 -16.61
CA LEU A 29 -20.25 -5.74 -17.87
C LEU A 29 -18.72 -5.85 -17.74
N LYS A 30 -18.00 -6.76 -18.41
CA LYS A 30 -18.34 -7.61 -19.56
C LYS A 30 -17.34 -8.78 -19.65
N GLU A 31 -17.88 -9.99 -19.55
CA GLU A 31 -17.33 -11.20 -20.16
C GLU A 31 -17.39 -11.00 -21.67
N GLU A 32 -16.26 -11.17 -22.37
CA GLU A 32 -16.13 -11.57 -23.78
C GLU A 32 -14.68 -11.34 -24.22
N THR A 33 -13.90 -12.42 -24.41
CA THR A 33 -13.11 -12.65 -25.63
C THR A 33 -12.71 -14.12 -25.63
N GLU A 34 -13.64 -14.96 -26.09
CA GLU A 34 -13.36 -16.31 -26.55
C GLU A 34 -13.37 -16.26 -28.09
N ARG A 35 -12.20 -16.39 -28.71
CA ARG A 35 -12.05 -16.72 -30.13
C ARG A 35 -10.68 -17.36 -30.32
N GLY A 36 -10.69 -18.68 -30.42
CA GLY A 36 -9.49 -19.52 -30.44
C GLY A 36 -8.75 -19.58 -31.78
N ASN A 37 -7.58 -20.23 -31.72
CA ASN A 37 -7.13 -21.27 -32.66
C ASN A 37 -5.89 -21.97 -32.03
N SER A 38 -5.95 -23.29 -31.93
CA SER A 38 -4.97 -24.27 -31.40
C SER A 38 -3.67 -24.33 -32.25
N PRO A 39 -2.66 -25.24 -32.03
CA PRO A 39 -2.56 -26.36 -31.08
C PRO A 39 -1.17 -26.59 -30.41
N GLU A 40 -1.18 -27.42 -29.36
CA GLU A 40 -0.19 -28.47 -29.03
C GLU A 40 1.32 -28.15 -29.00
N ALA A 41 1.88 -28.12 -27.78
CA ALA A 41 3.21 -28.67 -27.48
C ALA A 41 3.27 -29.05 -25.98
N SER A 42 2.90 -30.29 -25.68
CA SER A 42 3.47 -31.07 -24.58
C SER A 42 4.59 -31.93 -25.22
N PRO A 43 5.71 -32.29 -24.58
CA PRO A 43 5.84 -32.57 -23.16
C PRO A 43 7.16 -32.10 -22.51
N GLU A 44 7.33 -32.46 -21.23
CA GLU A 44 8.59 -32.46 -20.45
C GLU A 44 9.14 -31.11 -19.95
N ALA A 45 9.05 -30.90 -18.63
CA ALA A 45 10.23 -31.01 -17.76
C ALA A 45 9.87 -30.69 -16.31
N SER A 46 10.22 -31.64 -15.44
CA SER A 46 10.89 -31.38 -14.17
C SER A 46 10.26 -30.34 -13.21
N GLY A 47 9.51 -30.87 -12.25
CA GLY A 47 9.70 -30.66 -10.80
C GLY A 47 10.46 -29.45 -10.24
N GLU A 48 10.28 -28.24 -10.75
CA GLU A 48 10.74 -27.02 -10.09
C GLU A 48 9.54 -26.15 -9.73
N LYS A 49 9.25 -26.06 -8.43
CA LYS A 49 8.39 -25.01 -7.85
C LYS A 49 8.81 -23.69 -8.49
N PRO A 50 7.92 -22.90 -9.11
CA PRO A 50 8.32 -21.65 -9.72
C PRO A 50 9.00 -20.82 -8.63
N ALA A 51 10.30 -20.59 -8.78
CA ALA A 51 10.99 -19.57 -8.00
C ALA A 51 10.13 -18.31 -8.15
N PRO A 52 9.68 -17.69 -7.05
CA PRO A 52 8.78 -16.56 -7.13
C PRO A 52 9.48 -15.50 -7.97
N SER A 53 9.00 -15.31 -9.20
CA SER A 53 9.59 -14.35 -10.12
C SER A 53 9.57 -12.98 -9.44
N PRO A 54 10.57 -12.12 -9.64
CA PRO A 54 10.57 -10.76 -9.06
C PRO A 54 9.23 -10.02 -9.29
N ALA A 55 8.62 -10.23 -10.47
CA ALA A 55 7.28 -9.71 -10.75
C ALA A 55 6.18 -10.14 -9.73
N ALA A 56 6.23 -11.35 -9.20
CA ALA A 56 5.30 -11.84 -8.18
C ALA A 56 5.50 -11.12 -6.83
N TYR A 57 6.74 -10.80 -6.47
CA TYR A 57 7.05 -10.08 -5.24
C TYR A 57 6.61 -8.61 -5.35
N LEU A 58 6.82 -7.94 -6.48
CA LEU A 58 6.35 -6.57 -6.70
C LEU A 58 4.83 -6.43 -6.52
N ASN A 59 4.06 -7.41 -7.03
CA ASN A 59 2.60 -7.40 -6.88
C ASN A 59 2.18 -7.39 -5.40
N PHE A 60 2.95 -8.06 -4.53
CA PHE A 60 2.72 -8.04 -3.09
C PHE A 60 2.87 -6.63 -2.49
N TYR A 61 3.93 -5.91 -2.88
CA TYR A 61 4.14 -4.53 -2.44
C TYR A 61 3.02 -3.59 -2.91
N ILE A 62 2.56 -3.75 -4.16
CA ILE A 62 1.47 -2.95 -4.72
C ILE A 62 0.14 -3.25 -4.01
N ASP A 63 -0.16 -4.52 -3.75
CA ASP A 63 -1.36 -4.95 -3.04
C ASP A 63 -1.35 -4.42 -1.59
N SER A 64 -0.25 -4.57 -0.87
CA SER A 64 -0.10 -4.06 0.49
C SER A 64 -0.23 -2.54 0.56
N PHE A 65 0.36 -1.81 -0.39
CA PHE A 65 0.18 -0.37 -0.52
C PHE A 65 -1.30 0.00 -0.67
N LYS A 66 -2.02 -0.67 -1.58
CA LYS A 66 -3.44 -0.40 -1.83
C LYS A 66 -4.30 -0.70 -0.60
N LYS A 67 -4.05 -1.84 0.06
CA LYS A 67 -4.78 -2.26 1.26
C LYS A 67 -4.53 -1.33 2.44
N ALA A 68 -3.29 -0.92 2.68
CA ALA A 68 -2.94 -0.09 3.83
C ALA A 68 -3.32 1.38 3.63
N TRP A 69 -3.15 1.92 2.42
CA TRP A 69 -3.31 3.37 2.17
C TRP A 69 -4.58 3.72 1.37
N GLY A 70 -5.36 2.73 0.95
CA GLY A 70 -6.65 2.92 0.29
C GLY A 70 -6.58 3.57 -1.10
N ARG A 71 -5.40 3.63 -1.72
CA ARG A 71 -5.20 4.26 -3.04
C ARG A 71 -4.25 3.47 -3.93
N LYS A 72 -4.35 3.70 -5.25
CA LYS A 72 -3.40 3.13 -6.23
C LYS A 72 -2.08 3.93 -6.18
N PRO A 73 -0.91 3.26 -6.22
CA PRO A 73 0.36 3.97 -6.32
C PRO A 73 0.43 4.75 -7.64
N ASN A 74 0.92 5.98 -7.57
CA ASN A 74 1.22 6.77 -8.76
C ASN A 74 2.48 6.24 -9.46
N THR A 75 2.82 6.78 -10.63
CA THR A 75 3.99 6.32 -11.43
C THR A 75 5.30 6.38 -10.65
N ARG A 76 5.49 7.42 -9.83
CA ARG A 76 6.70 7.59 -9.00
C ARG A 76 6.74 6.57 -7.87
N GLU A 77 5.63 6.40 -7.15
CA GLU A 77 5.50 5.43 -6.07
C GLU A 77 5.68 4.01 -6.60
N ALA A 78 5.13 3.67 -7.76
CA ALA A 78 5.33 2.37 -8.40
C ALA A 78 6.81 2.13 -8.74
N ALA A 79 7.54 3.14 -9.19
CA ALA A 79 8.99 3.04 -9.38
C ALA A 79 9.73 2.86 -8.05
N GLN A 80 9.33 3.57 -6.99
CA GLN A 80 9.90 3.40 -5.65
C GLN A 80 9.60 2.03 -5.04
N LEU A 81 8.43 1.45 -5.29
CA LEU A 81 8.08 0.10 -4.86
C LEU A 81 8.96 -0.96 -5.54
N ARG A 82 9.29 -0.76 -6.83
CA ARG A 82 10.25 -1.61 -7.55
C ARG A 82 11.68 -1.50 -6.98
N ASP A 83 12.12 -0.28 -6.66
CA ASP A 83 13.43 -0.08 -6.01
C ASP A 83 13.46 -0.69 -4.60
N LEU A 84 12.38 -0.50 -3.84
CA LEU A 84 12.22 -1.08 -2.52
C LEU A 84 12.30 -2.61 -2.57
N GLU A 85 11.53 -3.24 -3.46
CA GLU A 85 11.52 -4.67 -3.65
C GLU A 85 12.94 -5.21 -3.93
N LYS A 86 13.64 -4.61 -4.90
CA LYS A 86 15.03 -4.98 -5.22
C LYS A 86 15.95 -4.84 -4.02
N LYS A 87 15.87 -3.73 -3.29
CA LYS A 87 16.72 -3.51 -2.13
C LYS A 87 16.45 -4.53 -1.02
N ILE A 88 15.18 -4.79 -0.73
CA ILE A 88 14.79 -5.75 0.29
C ILE A 88 15.18 -7.16 -0.11
N TYR A 89 15.05 -7.51 -1.38
CA TYR A 89 15.55 -8.78 -1.92
C TYR A 89 17.08 -8.91 -1.74
N SER A 90 17.85 -7.88 -2.11
CA SER A 90 19.32 -7.85 -1.90
C SER A 90 19.72 -7.88 -0.42
N ALA A 91 18.84 -7.43 0.47
CA ALA A 91 19.03 -7.40 1.92
C ALA A 91 18.73 -8.75 2.62
N GLY A 92 18.37 -9.80 1.88
CA GLY A 92 17.98 -11.10 2.44
C GLY A 92 16.49 -11.43 2.31
N GLY A 93 15.70 -10.53 1.70
CA GLY A 93 14.26 -10.66 1.53
C GLY A 93 13.47 -10.29 2.78
N ALA A 94 12.20 -9.92 2.60
CA ALA A 94 11.24 -9.75 3.68
C ALA A 94 10.00 -10.57 3.36
N THR A 95 9.40 -11.16 4.39
CA THR A 95 8.15 -11.89 4.24
C THR A 95 7.01 -10.95 3.87
N ALA A 96 5.98 -11.51 3.22
CA ALA A 96 4.74 -10.82 2.89
C ALA A 96 4.16 -10.08 4.12
N GLU A 97 4.09 -10.76 5.26
CA GLU A 97 3.55 -10.20 6.50
C GLU A 97 4.37 -8.99 6.98
N GLN A 98 5.70 -9.09 6.98
CA GLN A 98 6.56 -7.97 7.35
C GLN A 98 6.37 -6.74 6.46
N VAL A 99 6.20 -6.95 5.15
CA VAL A 99 5.92 -5.87 4.19
C VAL A 99 4.56 -5.24 4.48
N HIS A 100 3.51 -6.04 4.65
CA HIS A 100 2.18 -5.53 4.94
C HIS A 100 2.14 -4.72 6.25
N ASP A 101 2.75 -5.26 7.30
CA ASP A 101 2.82 -4.56 8.59
C ASP A 101 3.65 -3.28 8.53
N ALA A 102 4.71 -3.23 7.72
CA ALA A 102 5.47 -1.99 7.53
C ALA A 102 4.61 -0.89 6.86
N PHE A 103 3.74 -1.27 5.92
CA PHE A 103 2.77 -0.33 5.33
C PHE A 103 1.68 0.11 6.32
N LYS A 104 1.20 -0.80 7.18
CA LYS A 104 0.25 -0.47 8.26
C LYS A 104 0.86 0.46 9.29
N GLU A 105 2.09 0.20 9.74
CA GLU A 105 2.82 1.07 10.66
C GLU A 105 3.04 2.45 10.05
N ALA A 106 3.44 2.52 8.78
CA ALA A 106 3.56 3.78 8.06
C ALA A 106 2.22 4.56 8.00
N ALA A 107 1.09 3.87 7.85
CA ALA A 107 -0.23 4.48 7.89
C ALA A 107 -0.61 4.96 9.30
N PHE A 108 -0.35 4.15 10.33
CA PHE A 108 -0.60 4.47 11.73
C PHE A 108 0.18 5.71 12.17
N GLN A 109 1.43 5.82 11.76
CA GLN A 109 2.30 6.97 12.04
C GLN A 109 2.01 8.19 11.14
N ASN A 110 1.00 8.13 10.28
CA ASN A 110 0.68 9.15 9.25
C ASN A 110 1.88 9.47 8.33
N LYS A 111 2.77 8.50 8.09
CA LYS A 111 3.97 8.62 7.25
C LYS A 111 3.81 7.79 5.97
N LEU A 112 2.91 8.23 5.09
CA LEU A 112 2.57 7.57 3.82
C LEU A 112 3.65 7.71 2.73
N HIS A 113 4.92 7.51 3.08
CA HIS A 113 6.06 7.61 2.17
C HIS A 113 6.79 6.27 2.07
N ILE A 114 7.11 5.83 0.84
CA ILE A 114 7.84 4.58 0.58
C ILE A 114 9.20 4.56 1.28
N SER A 115 9.87 5.70 1.40
CA SER A 115 11.14 5.83 2.12
C SER A 115 11.02 5.42 3.60
N TYR A 116 9.88 5.70 4.23
CA TYR A 116 9.63 5.31 5.62
C TYR A 116 9.40 3.79 5.74
N VAL A 117 8.61 3.22 4.83
CA VAL A 117 8.40 1.76 4.74
C VAL A 117 9.72 1.02 4.53
N ARG A 118 10.58 1.52 3.62
CA ARG A 118 11.95 1.02 3.42
C ARG A 118 12.73 0.99 4.72
N ALA A 119 12.64 2.07 5.49
CA ALA A 119 13.37 2.22 6.73
C ALA A 119 12.89 1.21 7.79
N ILE A 120 11.58 0.96 7.89
CA ILE A 120 11.01 -0.06 8.79
C ILE A 120 11.45 -1.46 8.38
N LEU A 121 11.42 -1.76 7.09
CA LEU A 121 11.79 -3.09 6.60
C LEU A 121 13.28 -3.39 6.81
N LEU A 122 14.15 -2.43 6.55
CA LEU A 122 15.59 -2.61 6.81
C LEU A 122 15.90 -2.79 8.29
N ASP A 123 15.20 -2.04 9.16
CA ASP A 123 15.32 -2.16 10.61
C ASP A 123 14.91 -3.57 11.10
N ARG A 124 13.79 -4.09 10.59
CA ARG A 124 13.32 -5.46 10.88
C ARG A 124 14.26 -6.55 10.37
N LEU A 125 15.03 -6.27 9.33
CA LEU A 125 16.05 -7.19 8.79
C LEU A 125 17.39 -7.09 9.54
N GLY A 126 17.48 -6.25 10.58
CA GLY A 126 18.72 -6.03 11.32
C GLY A 126 19.79 -5.30 10.50
N ILE A 127 19.42 -4.68 9.38
CA ILE A 127 20.34 -3.87 8.59
C ILE A 127 20.42 -2.50 9.25
N ALA A 128 21.44 -2.38 10.11
CA ALA A 128 21.73 -1.16 10.85
C ALA A 128 21.66 0.07 9.94
N ARG A 129 20.83 1.04 10.31
CA ARG A 129 20.84 2.36 9.67
C ARG A 129 22.19 3.00 10.00
N GLY A 130 22.95 3.39 8.97
CA GLY A 130 24.06 4.33 9.16
C GLY A 130 23.55 5.58 9.90
N PRO A 131 24.39 6.22 10.74
CA PRO A 131 23.97 7.31 11.61
C PRO A 131 23.42 8.52 10.82
N PRO A 132 22.56 9.35 11.44
CA PRO A 132 21.93 10.52 10.84
C PRO A 132 22.92 11.61 10.43
#